data_AF-H9UI62-F1
#
_entry.id   AF-H9UI62-F1
#
_cell.length_a   1.000
_cell.length_b   1.000
_cell.length_c   1.000
_cell.angle_alpha   90.00
_cell.angle_beta   90.00
_cell.angle_gamma   90.00
#
_symmetry.space_group_name_H-M   'P 1'
#
loop_
_entity.id
_entity.type
_entity.pdbx_description
1 polymer ?
#
loop_
_entity_poly.entity_id
_entity_poly.type
_entity_poly.pdbx_seq_one_letter_code
_entity_poly.pdbx_strand_id
1 'polypeptide(L)'
;MKFEEHCQESIEMFGAPWPEVHKWLDEFAGQEPYGMRHRHLRHHEEGIAEAGRLFGKDAEAVARQHIISDLKLEGWTESDPFPKNSEHYRKIGLW
;
A
#
# COMPACT_ATOMS: atom_id res chain seq x y z
N MET A 1 -2.96 9.05 -2.05
CA MET A 1 -2.14 10.10 -1.43
C MET A 1 -0.85 10.23 -2.25
N LYS A 2 -0.09 11.33 -2.10
CA LYS A 2 1.18 11.49 -2.81
C LYS A 2 2.33 10.83 -2.06
N PHE A 3 3.40 10.52 -2.79
CA PHE A 3 4.62 9.92 -2.22
C PHE A 3 5.18 10.71 -1.03
N GLU A 4 5.22 12.04 -1.12
CA GLU A 4 5.75 12.90 -0.06
C GLU A 4 4.88 12.87 1.20
N GLU A 5 3.56 12.76 1.04
CA GLU A 5 2.62 12.67 2.15
C GLU A 5 2.78 11.32 2.88
N HIS A 6 2.95 10.21 2.16
CA HIS A 6 3.27 8.91 2.76
C HIS A 6 4.61 8.91 3.50
N CYS A 7 5.64 9.53 2.93
CA CYS A 7 6.92 9.67 3.61
C CYS A 7 6.77 10.45 4.93
N GLN A 8 5.96 11.51 4.93
CA GLN A 8 5.71 12.33 6.10
C GLN A 8 4.94 11.55 7.18
N GLU A 9 3.89 10.82 6.81
CA GLU A 9 3.16 9.93 7.74
C GLU A 9 4.09 8.88 8.36
N SER A 10 4.99 8.32 7.55
CA SER A 10 5.99 7.36 8.04
C SER A 10 7.01 7.97 9.01
N ILE A 11 7.44 9.22 8.79
CA ILE A 11 8.31 9.94 9.73
C ILE A 11 7.61 10.08 11.08
N GLU A 12 6.33 10.48 11.06
CA GLU A 12 5.55 10.72 12.29
C GLU A 12 5.29 9.43 13.07
N MET A 13 5.04 8.32 12.39
CA MET A 13 4.69 7.05 13.01
C MET A 13 5.88 6.15 13.33
N PHE A 14 6.93 6.18 12.51
CA PHE A 14 8.04 5.22 12.54
C PHE A 14 9.42 5.88 12.63
N GLY A 15 9.50 7.21 12.63
CA GLY A 15 10.76 7.96 12.78
C GLY A 15 11.64 8.02 11.54
N ALA A 16 11.17 7.51 10.39
CA ALA A 16 11.89 7.52 9.12
C ALA A 16 10.92 7.58 7.93
N PRO A 17 11.33 8.09 6.76
CA PRO A 17 10.44 8.26 5.61
C PRO A 17 10.16 6.98 4.80
N TRP A 18 10.96 5.92 4.95
CA TRP A 18 10.83 4.64 4.24
C TRP A 18 10.52 4.74 2.72
N PRO A 19 11.25 5.58 1.96
CA PRO A 19 10.95 5.87 0.57
C PRO A 19 11.00 4.64 -0.34
N GLU A 20 11.84 3.66 -0.02
CA GLU A 20 11.95 2.39 -0.74
C GLU A 20 10.66 1.56 -0.66
N VAL A 21 9.97 1.57 0.48
CA VAL A 21 8.71 0.82 0.67
C VAL A 21 7.61 1.46 -0.16
N HIS A 22 7.46 2.79 -0.09
CA HIS A 22 6.43 3.50 -0.85
C HIS A 22 6.67 3.42 -2.36
N LYS A 23 7.91 3.61 -2.82
CA LYS A 23 8.27 3.44 -4.24
C LYS A 23 8.01 2.03 -4.75
N TRP A 24 8.24 1.02 -3.91
CA TRP A 24 7.96 -0.35 -4.28
C TRP A 24 6.45 -0.62 -4.34
N LEU A 25 5.66 -0.13 -3.39
CA LEU A 25 4.19 -0.32 -3.44
C LEU A 25 3.56 0.32 -4.68
N ASP A 26 4.03 1.52 -5.05
CA ASP A 26 3.51 2.31 -6.16
C ASP A 26 4.30 2.16 -7.47
N GLU A 27 5.22 1.19 -7.56
CA GLU A 27 6.11 1.03 -8.72
C GLU A 27 5.34 1.08 -10.06
N PHE A 28 4.15 0.48 -10.09
CA PHE A 28 3.31 0.36 -11.29
C PHE A 28 2.33 1.53 -11.50
N ALA A 29 2.32 2.53 -10.62
CA ALA A 29 1.44 3.69 -10.76
C ALA A 29 1.70 4.43 -12.08
N GLY A 30 0.65 4.55 -12.90
CA GLY A 30 0.72 5.23 -14.21
C GLY A 30 1.37 4.40 -15.32
N GLN A 31 1.80 3.15 -15.07
CA GLN A 31 2.40 2.30 -16.08
C GLN A 31 1.35 1.44 -16.81
N GLU A 32 1.51 1.24 -18.11
CA GLU A 32 0.70 0.27 -18.86
C GLU A 32 0.99 -1.17 -18.41
N PRO A 33 -0.02 -2.06 -18.33
CA PRO A 33 -1.44 -1.88 -18.69
C PRO A 33 -2.33 -1.37 -17.54
N TYR A 34 -1.74 -0.93 -16.43
CA TYR A 34 -2.44 -0.68 -15.16
C TYR A 34 -2.95 0.77 -15.03
N GLY A 35 -2.23 1.73 -15.61
CA GLY A 35 -2.48 3.15 -15.39
C GLY A 35 -2.52 3.46 -13.90
N MET A 36 -3.53 4.20 -13.43
CA MET A 36 -3.70 4.47 -12.00
C MET A 36 -4.33 3.30 -11.22
N ARG A 37 -4.91 2.30 -11.91
CA ARG A 37 -5.43 1.09 -11.27
C ARG A 37 -4.28 0.10 -11.14
N HIS A 38 -3.42 0.31 -10.16
CA HIS A 38 -2.23 -0.54 -9.95
C HIS A 38 -2.23 -1.19 -8.57
N ARG A 39 -2.88 -0.56 -7.59
CA ARG A 39 -2.93 -0.94 -6.18
C ARG A 39 -3.19 -2.43 -5.93
N HIS A 40 -4.08 -3.05 -6.69
CA HIS A 40 -4.37 -4.49 -6.60
C HIS A 40 -3.15 -5.43 -6.73
N LEU A 41 -2.00 -4.95 -7.21
CA LEU A 41 -0.78 -5.75 -7.35
C LEU A 41 -0.04 -5.94 -6.02
N ARG A 42 -0.09 -4.96 -5.11
CA ARG A 42 0.71 -4.96 -3.87
C ARG A 42 0.00 -4.36 -2.66
N HIS A 43 -1.14 -3.69 -2.82
CA HIS A 43 -1.89 -3.06 -1.73
C HIS A 43 -2.82 -4.06 -1.02
N HIS A 44 -2.22 -5.11 -0.45
CA HIS A 44 -2.93 -6.19 0.22
C HIS A 44 -1.99 -6.93 1.18
N GLU A 45 -2.53 -7.84 2.02
CA GLU A 45 -1.75 -8.56 3.04
C GLU A 45 -0.52 -9.29 2.47
N GLU A 46 -0.65 -9.97 1.33
CA GLU A 46 0.49 -10.65 0.71
C GLU A 46 1.59 -9.67 0.26
N GLY A 47 1.22 -8.45 -0.17
CA GLY A 47 2.17 -7.41 -0.56
C GLY A 47 2.86 -6.78 0.64
N ILE A 48 2.15 -6.64 1.77
CA ILE A 48 2.74 -6.26 3.06
C ILE A 48 3.79 -7.29 3.48
N ALA A 49 3.45 -8.58 3.43
CA ALA A 49 4.38 -9.64 3.79
C ALA A 49 5.61 -9.68 2.86
N GLU A 50 5.45 -9.37 1.58
CA GLU A 50 6.56 -9.25 0.63
C GLU A 50 7.44 -8.02 0.92
N ALA A 51 6.86 -6.86 1.25
CA ALA A 51 7.63 -5.70 1.71
C ALA A 51 8.50 -6.04 2.93
N GLY A 52 7.94 -6.81 3.88
CA GLY A 52 8.68 -7.32 5.04
C GLY A 52 9.87 -8.21 4.68
N ARG A 53 9.73 -9.05 3.65
CA ARG A 53 10.82 -9.91 3.15
C ARG A 53 11.92 -9.11 2.45
N LEU A 54 11.56 -8.05 1.73
CA LEU A 54 12.49 -7.26 0.92
C LEU A 54 13.23 -6.19 1.73
N PHE A 55 12.53 -5.51 2.64
CA PHE A 55 13.02 -4.32 3.33
C PHE A 55 13.12 -4.47 4.85
N GLY A 56 12.83 -5.67 5.37
CA GLY A 56 12.88 -5.99 6.80
C GLY A 56 11.52 -5.86 7.50
N LYS A 57 11.43 -6.42 8.71
CA LYS A 57 10.15 -6.63 9.40
C LYS A 57 9.35 -5.34 9.63
N ASP A 58 10.03 -4.23 9.90
CA ASP A 58 9.38 -2.93 10.15
C ASP A 58 8.68 -2.38 8.89
N ALA A 59 9.13 -2.77 7.70
CA ALA A 59 8.50 -2.37 6.44
C ALA A 59 7.07 -2.92 6.30
N GLU A 60 6.70 -3.98 7.02
CA GLU A 60 5.31 -4.45 7.03
C GLU A 60 4.36 -3.41 7.64
N ALA A 61 4.78 -2.76 8.73
CA ALA A 61 3.97 -1.74 9.39
C ALA A 61 3.83 -0.49 8.52
N VAL A 62 4.93 -0.06 7.88
CA VAL A 62 4.97 1.04 6.92
C VAL A 62 4.09 0.76 5.71
N ALA A 63 4.22 -0.43 5.11
CA ALA A 63 3.42 -0.82 3.96
C ALA A 63 1.93 -0.85 4.31
N ARG A 64 1.58 -1.40 5.47
CA ARG A 64 0.20 -1.44 5.95
C ARG A 64 -0.36 -0.04 6.16
N GLN A 65 0.42 0.88 6.73
CA GLN A 65 0.04 2.27 6.94
C GLN A 65 -0.27 2.96 5.59
N HIS A 66 0.66 2.88 4.63
CA HIS A 66 0.49 3.42 3.29
C HIS A 66 -0.80 2.93 2.62
N ILE A 67 -1.00 1.61 2.61
CA ILE A 67 -2.18 0.98 1.99
C ILE A 67 -3.48 1.47 2.64
N ILE A 68 -3.52 1.58 3.97
CA ILE A 68 -4.72 2.05 4.67
C ILE A 68 -5.01 3.51 4.35
N SER A 69 -4.00 4.38 4.34
CA SER A 69 -4.18 5.79 3.99
C SER A 69 -4.78 5.94 2.59
N ASP A 70 -4.33 5.13 1.63
CA ASP A 70 -4.88 5.14 0.28
C ASP A 70 -6.30 4.56 0.19
N LEU A 71 -6.56 3.43 0.83
CA LEU A 71 -7.90 2.84 0.86
C LEU A 71 -8.92 3.81 1.49
N LYS A 72 -8.54 4.51 2.57
CA LYS A 72 -9.40 5.50 3.22
C LYS A 72 -9.77 6.67 2.30
N LEU A 73 -8.85 7.12 1.45
CA LEU A 73 -9.15 8.14 0.44
C LEU A 73 -10.12 7.63 -0.64
N GLU A 74 -10.18 6.33 -0.85
CA GLU A 74 -11.11 5.65 -1.76
C GLU A 74 -12.43 5.24 -1.08
N GLY A 75 -12.63 5.63 0.19
CA GLY A 75 -13.88 5.41 0.94
C GLY A 75 -13.91 4.12 1.77
N TRP A 76 -12.81 3.38 1.86
CA TRP A 76 -12.67 2.23 2.76
C TRP A 76 -12.71 2.67 4.23
N THR A 77 -13.37 1.87 5.06
CA THR A 77 -13.49 2.05 6.51
C THR A 77 -12.91 0.86 7.25
N GLU A 78 -12.67 1.00 8.55
CA GLU A 78 -12.19 -0.10 9.39
C GLU A 78 -13.19 -1.27 9.52
N SER A 79 -14.44 -1.08 9.08
CA SER A 79 -15.45 -2.13 9.02
C SER A 79 -15.40 -2.94 7.72
N ASP A 80 -14.71 -2.45 6.70
CA ASP A 80 -14.54 -3.11 5.42
C ASP A 80 -13.44 -4.19 5.49
N PRO A 81 -13.56 -5.27 4.71
CA PRO A 81 -12.51 -6.28 4.66
C PRO A 81 -11.22 -5.70 4.09
N PHE A 82 -10.10 -5.95 4.77
CA PHE A 82 -8.79 -5.64 4.21
C PHE A 82 -8.44 -6.65 3.09
N PRO A 83 -7.97 -6.20 1.92
CA PRO A 83 -7.64 -7.09 0.82
C PRO A 83 -6.48 -8.02 1.19
N LYS A 84 -6.62 -9.31 0.88
CA LYS A 84 -5.65 -10.34 1.27
C LYS A 84 -4.58 -10.53 0.19
N ASN A 85 -5.04 -10.54 -1.06
CA ASN A 85 -4.25 -10.68 -2.26
C ASN A 85 -4.94 -10.02 -3.45
N SER A 86 -4.31 -10.07 -4.63
CA SER A 86 -4.82 -9.43 -5.84
C SER A 86 -6.22 -9.93 -6.25
N GLU A 87 -6.49 -11.22 -6.11
CA GLU A 87 -7.81 -11.79 -6.41
C GLU A 87 -8.87 -11.31 -5.40
N HIS A 88 -8.56 -11.30 -4.11
CA HIS A 88 -9.46 -10.79 -3.08
C HIS A 88 -9.75 -9.29 -3.29
N TYR A 89 -8.72 -8.50 -3.62
CA TYR A 89 -8.83 -7.07 -3.90
C TYR A 89 -9.86 -6.79 -5.00
N ARG A 90 -9.81 -7.55 -6.09
CA ARG A 90 -10.80 -7.46 -7.19
C ARG A 90 -12.19 -7.93 -6.74
N LYS A 91 -12.27 -9.03 -5.99
CA LYS A 91 -13.54 -9.59 -5.51
C LYS A 91 -14.33 -8.65 -4.60
N ILE A 92 -13.64 -7.84 -3.78
CA ILE A 92 -14.27 -6.86 -2.89
C ILE A 92 -14.50 -5.49 -3.56
N GLY A 93 -14.26 -5.38 -4.88
CA GLY A 93 -14.68 -4.22 -5.66
C GLY A 93 -13.77 -3.00 -5.57
N LEU A 94 -12.51 -3.16 -5.12
CA LEU A 94 -11.53 -2.08 -5.07
C LEU A 94 -10.80 -1.84 -6.41
N TRP A 95 -11.12 -2.62 -7.46
CA TRP A 95 -10.54 -2.58 -8.81
C TRP A 95 -11.49 -1.96 -9.85
#